data_AF-A0A6G4MVM6-F1
#
_entry.id   AF-A0A6G4MVM6-F1
#
_cell.length_a   1.000
_cell.length_b   1.000
_cell.length_c   1.000
_cell.angle_alpha   90.00
_cell.angle_beta   90.00
_cell.angle_gamma   90.00
#
_symmetry.space_group_name_H-M   'P 1'
#
loop_
_entity.id
_entity.type
_entity.pdbx_description
1 polymer ?
#
loop_
_entity_poly.entity_id
_entity_poly.type
_entity_poly.pdbx_seq_one_letter_code
_entity_poly.pdbx_strand_id
1 'polypeptide(L)' 'EDDNWEEQAANRLTDAMQGLDERSQDIIRARWLDEDNKSTLQELADRYGVSAERVRQLEKNAMKKLRAAIEA' A
#
# COMPACT_ATOMS: atom_id res chain seq x y z
N GLU A 1 -6.61 -11.22 25.76
CA GLU A 1 -6.29 -12.11 24.62
C GLU A 1 -6.47 -11.39 23.27
N ASP A 2 -7.24 -10.31 23.18
CA ASP A 2 -7.36 -9.48 21.96
C ASP A 2 -6.09 -8.69 21.60
N ASP A 3 -5.33 -8.19 22.57
CA ASP A 3 -4.13 -7.35 22.32
C ASP A 3 -3.07 -8.06 21.45
N ASN A 4 -2.95 -9.38 21.59
CA ASN A 4 -1.98 -10.17 20.84
C ASN A 4 -2.38 -10.34 19.36
N TRP A 5 -3.68 -10.29 19.04
CA TRP A 5 -4.15 -10.42 17.66
C TRP A 5 -3.95 -9.12 16.87
N GLU A 6 -4.26 -7.97 17.47
CA GLU A 6 -4.02 -6.67 16.83
C GLU A 6 -2.53 -6.42 16.62
N GLU A 7 -1.68 -6.75 17.60
CA GLU A 7 -0.24 -6.62 17.47
C GLU A 7 0.33 -7.52 16.37
N GLN A 8 -0.14 -8.77 16.26
CA GLN A 8 0.28 -9.67 15.19
C GLN A 8 -0.18 -9.20 13.80
N ALA A 9 -1.42 -8.68 13.68
CA ALA A 9 -1.92 -8.15 12.43
C ALA A 9 -1.13 -6.89 11.99
N ALA A 10 -0.80 -6.01 12.92
CA ALA A 10 0.01 -4.81 12.68
C ALA A 10 1.44 -5.17 12.24
N ASN A 11 2.07 -6.17 12.90
CA ASN A 11 3.40 -6.64 12.54
C ASN A 11 3.43 -7.25 11.13
N ARG A 12 2.47 -8.12 10.80
CA ARG A 12 2.36 -8.71 9.44
C ARG A 12 2.16 -7.66 8.37
N LEU A 13 1.32 -6.65 8.62
CA LEU A 13 1.12 -5.54 7.69
C LEU A 13 2.41 -4.73 7.50
N THR A 14 3.14 -4.48 8.59
CA THR A 14 4.42 -3.76 8.56
C THR A 14 5.47 -4.51 7.74
N ASP A 15 5.61 -5.81 7.96
CA ASP A 15 6.54 -6.66 7.20
C ASP A 15 6.14 -6.76 5.73
N ALA A 16 4.83 -6.88 5.45
CA ALA A 16 4.31 -6.88 4.09
C ALA A 16 4.62 -5.58 3.35
N MET A 17 4.49 -4.44 4.03
CA MET A 17 4.84 -3.12 3.49
C MET A 17 6.34 -3.02 3.19
N GLN A 18 7.23 -3.59 4.01
CA GLN A 18 8.67 -3.64 3.74
C GLN A 18 9.01 -4.45 2.48
N GLY A 19 8.19 -5.44 2.10
CA GLY A 19 8.35 -6.22 0.86
C GLY A 19 7.91 -5.50 -0.42
N LEU A 20 7.35 -4.30 -0.31
CA LEU A 20 7.01 -3.43 -1.44
C LEU A 20 8.19 -2.51 -1.79
N ASP A 21 8.31 -2.16 -3.07
CA ASP A 21 9.23 -1.09 -3.47
C ASP A 21 8.74 0.27 -2.95
N GLU A 22 9.66 1.21 -2.76
CA GLU A 22 9.40 2.54 -2.17
C GLU A 22 8.24 3.28 -2.86
N ARG A 23 8.17 3.21 -4.19
CA ARG A 23 7.09 3.84 -4.96
C ARG A 23 5.74 3.16 -4.71
N SER A 24 5.71 1.83 -4.65
CA SER A 24 4.51 1.07 -4.28
C SER A 24 4.06 1.37 -2.85
N GLN A 25 4.99 1.50 -1.88
CA GLN A 25 4.67 1.86 -0.50
C GLN A 25 4.02 3.24 -0.42
N ASP A 26 4.58 4.24 -1.10
CA ASP A 26 4.01 5.59 -1.14
C ASP A 26 2.61 5.60 -1.77
N ILE A 27 2.41 4.89 -2.89
CA ILE A 27 1.09 4.79 -3.54
C ILE A 27 0.06 4.18 -2.58
N ILE A 28 0.40 3.11 -1.85
CA ILE A 28 -0.52 2.51 -0.88
C ILE A 28 -0.80 3.49 0.28
N ARG A 29 0.23 4.13 0.84
CA ARG A 29 0.07 5.12 1.92
C ARG A 29 -0.85 6.26 1.50
N ALA A 30 -0.53 6.90 0.38
CA ALA A 30 -1.25 8.07 -0.12
C ALA A 30 -2.69 7.77 -0.55
N ARG A 31 -3.02 6.54 -0.93
CA ARG A 31 -4.38 6.17 -1.37
C ARG A 31 -5.25 5.51 -0.31
N TRP A 32 -4.64 4.79 0.62
CA TRP A 32 -5.37 3.93 1.57
C TRP A 32 -5.21 4.37 3.02
N LEU A 33 -4.05 4.90 3.40
CA LEU A 33 -3.73 5.22 4.80
C LEU A 33 -3.86 6.72 5.13
N ASP A 34 -3.80 7.59 4.13
CA ASP A 34 -4.11 9.00 4.29
C ASP A 34 -5.64 9.18 4.28
N GLU A 35 -6.27 9.33 5.44
CA GLU A 35 -7.73 9.43 5.56
C GLU A 35 -8.26 10.81 5.14
N ASP A 36 -7.49 11.87 5.38
CA ASP A 36 -7.90 13.25 5.15
C ASP A 36 -7.59 13.72 3.72
N ASN A 37 -6.56 13.15 3.07
CA ASN A 37 -6.08 13.61 1.77
C ASN A 37 -5.68 12.46 0.83
N LYS A 38 -6.65 11.60 0.49
CA LYS A 38 -6.43 10.50 -0.45
C LYS A 38 -6.04 11.02 -1.83
N SER A 39 -4.80 10.72 -2.22
CA SER A 39 -4.31 11.03 -3.56
C SER A 39 -5.06 10.20 -4.61
N THR A 40 -5.45 10.83 -5.70
CA THR A 40 -5.99 10.16 -6.88
C THR A 40 -4.88 9.49 -7.68
N LEU A 41 -5.26 8.56 -8.56
CA LEU A 41 -4.32 7.95 -9.51
C LEU A 41 -3.64 8.98 -10.41
N GLN A 42 -4.35 10.06 -10.76
CA GLN A 42 -3.84 11.10 -11.63
C GLN A 42 -2.79 11.96 -10.91
N GLU A 43 -3.04 12.37 -9.66
CA GLU A 43 -2.07 13.15 -8.88
C GLU A 43 -0.77 12.39 -8.64
N LEU A 44 -0.87 11.08 -8.36
CA LEU A 44 0.31 10.23 -8.23
C LEU A 44 1.02 10.02 -9.56
N ALA A 45 0.27 9.91 -10.66
CA ALA A 45 0.83 9.80 -12.00
C ALA A 45 1.63 11.06 -12.37
N ASP A 46 1.07 12.23 -12.09
CA ASP A 46 1.71 13.52 -12.33
C ASP A 46 2.96 13.68 -11.45
N ARG A 47 2.88 13.33 -10.16
CA ARG A 47 4.01 13.33 -9.22
C ARG A 47 5.18 12.46 -9.69
N TYR A 48 4.86 11.29 -10.25
CA TYR A 48 5.85 10.30 -10.65
C TYR A 48 6.28 10.36 -12.12
N GLY A 49 5.67 11.24 -12.92
CA GLY A 49 5.91 11.35 -14.35
C GLY A 49 5.54 10.08 -15.12
N VAL A 50 4.48 9.39 -14.70
CA VAL A 50 3.99 8.14 -15.32
C VAL A 50 2.51 8.28 -15.67
N SER A 51 1.93 7.28 -16.34
CA SER A 51 0.49 7.27 -16.58
C SER A 51 -0.31 6.83 -15.34
N ALA A 52 -1.57 7.29 -15.23
CA ALA A 52 -2.49 6.84 -14.19
C ALA A 52 -2.70 5.32 -14.20
N GLU A 53 -2.71 4.69 -15.38
CA GLU A 53 -2.76 3.23 -15.49
C GLU A 53 -1.50 2.57 -14.93
N ARG A 54 -0.31 3.18 -15.11
CA ARG A 54 0.91 2.65 -14.48
C ARG A 54 0.83 2.69 -12.96
N VAL A 55 0.32 3.77 -12.37
CA VAL A 55 0.08 3.86 -10.92
C VAL A 55 -0.91 2.80 -10.47
N ARG A 56 -2.01 2.59 -11.22
CA ARG A 56 -3.00 1.55 -10.93
C ARG A 56 -2.38 0.14 -10.93
N GLN A 57 -1.49 -0.16 -11.89
CA GLN A 57 -0.80 -1.44 -11.92
C GLN A 57 0.15 -1.63 -10.72
N LEU A 58 0.88 -0.57 -10.32
CA LEU A 58 1.70 -0.59 -9.11
C LEU A 58 0.86 -0.84 -7.86
N GLU A 59 -0.25 -0.10 -7.70
CA GLU A 59 -1.20 -0.31 -6.61
C GLU A 59 -1.72 -1.75 -6.59
N LYS A 60 -2.19 -2.26 -7.72
CA LYS A 60 -2.73 -3.63 -7.80
C LYS A 60 -1.70 -4.67 -7.39
N ASN A 61 -0.45 -4.53 -7.85
CA ASN A 61 0.63 -5.45 -7.50
C ASN A 61 1.00 -5.33 -6.02
N ALA A 62 1.04 -4.12 -5.47
CA ALA A 62 1.29 -3.87 -4.07
C ALA A 62 0.21 -4.50 -3.18
N MET A 63 -1.07 -4.25 -3.50
CA MET A 63 -2.20 -4.85 -2.79
C MET A 63 -2.20 -6.38 -2.85
N LYS A 64 -1.79 -6.97 -3.97
CA LYS A 64 -1.64 -8.42 -4.09
C LYS A 64 -0.57 -8.96 -3.13
N LYS A 65 0.57 -8.29 -3.02
CA LYS A 65 1.64 -8.68 -2.08
C LYS A 65 1.20 -8.51 -0.62
N LEU A 66 0.50 -7.41 -0.30
CA LEU A 66 -0.03 -7.18 1.05
C LEU A 66 -1.00 -8.29 1.46
N ARG A 67 -1.96 -8.65 0.60
CA ARG A 67 -2.91 -9.75 0.86
C ARG A 67 -2.19 -11.07 1.08
N ALA A 68 -1.23 -11.40 0.22
CA ALA A 68 -0.48 -12.65 0.33
C ALA A 68 0.32 -12.75 1.64
N ALA A 69 0.83 -11.64 2.17
CA ALA A 69 1.57 -11.63 3.43
C ALA A 69 0.68 -11.70 4.67
N ILE A 70 -0.57 -11.20 4.58
CA ILE A 70 -1.55 -11.32 5.67
C ILE A 70 -2.13 -12.73 5.74
N GLU A 71 -2.39 -13.35 4.57
CA GLU A 71 -2.91 -14.71 4.44
C GLU A 71 -1.86 -15.81 4.68
N ALA A 72 -0.57 -15.46 4.70
CA ALA A 72 0.54 -16.38 5.00
C ALA A 72 0.65 -16.69 6.51
#